data_AF-A0A9Q0YXT4-F1
#
_entry.id   AF-A0A9Q0YXT4-F1
#
_cell.length_a   1.000
_cell.length_b   1.000
_cell.length_c   1.000
_cell.angle_alpha   90.00
_cell.angle_beta   90.00
_cell.angle_gamma   90.00
#
_symmetry.space_group_name_H-M   'P 1'
#
loop_
_entity.id
_entity.type
_entity.pdbx_description
1 polymer ?
#
loop_
_entity_poly.entity_id
_entity_poly.type
_entity_poly.pdbx_seq_one_letter_code
_entity_poly.pdbx_strand_id
1 'polypeptide(L)'
;MLLVENQLPFCVLLELFSMAMPNERDPLVPLVDKASGFFKWMFPGSRLERSNIISSHECKHLLDLVYHNCLLRSPPVLPRESEAKNIKSEFIRSAKELKEADIKFGKQEESYGLFQGVRFEEGMMKIPCLTVVDTTESLFRNLIAYEQCSQRQHLYVTDYITLMDCLINTQEDVQILQNCGIIENGLGDDEMVCMLFNNLGTNVMISDRDRFYYAQVFERVEMHCARRCNVWMAKLRRDYFNSPWSLISFIAALSLLLLTFLQTLFTVMSYYK
;
A
#
# COMPACT_ATOMS: atom_id res chain seq x y z
N MET A 1 -13.00 -16.55 -11.13
CA MET A 1 -12.40 -17.90 -11.26
C MET A 1 -11.89 -18.43 -9.92
N LEU A 2 -11.31 -17.59 -9.06
CA LEU A 2 -10.83 -17.99 -7.73
C LEU A 2 -11.82 -17.64 -6.62
N LEU A 3 -13.03 -18.20 -6.68
CA LEU A 3 -14.03 -17.98 -5.62
C LEU A 3 -13.77 -18.93 -4.45
N VAL A 4 -13.76 -18.43 -3.21
CA VAL A 4 -13.46 -19.22 -2.00
C VAL A 4 -14.43 -20.40 -1.84
N GLU A 5 -15.68 -20.20 -2.23
CA GLU A 5 -16.77 -21.19 -2.18
C GLU A 5 -16.72 -22.22 -3.31
N ASN A 6 -15.95 -21.96 -4.38
CA ASN A 6 -15.89 -22.79 -5.58
C ASN A 6 -14.45 -23.28 -5.84
N GLN A 7 -13.79 -23.77 -4.80
CA GLN A 7 -12.46 -24.34 -4.89
C GLN A 7 -12.52 -25.88 -4.94
N LEU A 8 -11.94 -26.46 -6.00
CA LEU A 8 -11.66 -27.89 -6.04
C LEU A 8 -10.43 -28.20 -5.18
N PRO A 9 -10.44 -29.31 -4.40
CA PRO A 9 -9.24 -29.78 -3.74
C PRO A 9 -8.09 -29.97 -4.74
N PHE A 10 -6.88 -29.59 -4.34
CA PHE A 10 -5.73 -29.62 -5.24
C PHE A 10 -5.42 -31.02 -5.78
N CYS A 11 -5.68 -32.07 -4.99
CA CYS A 11 -5.55 -33.46 -5.44
C CYS A 11 -6.49 -33.78 -6.61
N VAL A 12 -7.71 -33.25 -6.63
CA VAL A 12 -8.66 -33.44 -7.75
C VAL A 12 -8.14 -32.74 -9.01
N LEU A 13 -7.58 -31.53 -8.87
CA LEU A 13 -6.97 -30.81 -9.99
C LEU A 13 -5.76 -31.58 -10.57
N LEU A 14 -4.95 -32.21 -9.70
CA LEU A 14 -3.82 -33.03 -10.11
C LEU A 14 -4.26 -34.26 -10.91
N GLU A 15 -5.31 -34.96 -10.46
CA GLU A 15 -5.87 -36.10 -11.19
C GLU A 15 -6.44 -35.68 -12.55
N LEU A 16 -7.24 -34.60 -12.60
CA LEU A 16 -7.78 -34.07 -13.85
C LEU A 16 -6.67 -33.65 -14.84
N PHE A 17 -5.61 -33.02 -14.33
CA PHE A 17 -4.46 -32.64 -15.16
C PHE A 17 -3.72 -33.87 -15.71
N SER A 18 -3.57 -34.90 -14.89
CA SER A 18 -2.94 -36.18 -15.29
C SER A 18 -3.74 -36.87 -16.39
N MET A 19 -5.07 -36.83 -16.32
CA MET A 19 -5.95 -37.36 -17.36
C MET A 19 -5.86 -36.56 -18.67
N ALA A 20 -5.77 -35.23 -18.57
CA ALA A 20 -5.66 -34.35 -19.74
C ALA A 20 -4.28 -34.44 -20.41
N MET A 21 -3.23 -34.75 -19.66
CA MET A 21 -1.83 -34.79 -20.09
C MET A 21 -1.20 -36.17 -19.82
N PRO A 22 -1.64 -37.24 -20.51
CA PRO A 22 -1.28 -38.62 -20.17
C PRO A 22 0.20 -38.96 -20.38
N ASN A 23 0.95 -38.12 -21.11
CA ASN A 23 2.39 -38.30 -21.36
C ASN A 23 3.28 -37.65 -20.29
N GLU A 24 2.69 -36.91 -19.34
CA GLU A 24 3.42 -36.19 -18.29
C GLU A 24 3.72 -37.13 -17.12
N ARG A 25 5.01 -37.38 -16.84
CA ARG A 25 5.42 -38.32 -15.77
C ARG A 25 5.29 -37.72 -14.37
N ASP A 26 5.42 -36.41 -14.26
CA ASP A 26 5.20 -35.65 -13.03
C ASP A 26 4.22 -34.51 -13.31
N PRO A 27 2.92 -34.71 -13.08
CA PRO A 27 1.89 -33.73 -13.39
C PRO A 27 1.91 -32.51 -12.46
N LEU A 28 2.60 -32.57 -11.31
CA LEU A 28 2.57 -31.53 -10.30
C LEU A 28 3.25 -30.24 -10.78
N VAL A 29 4.50 -30.35 -11.22
CA VAL A 29 5.29 -29.19 -11.62
C VAL A 29 4.65 -28.43 -12.79
N PRO A 30 4.23 -29.09 -13.88
CA PRO A 30 3.59 -28.41 -15.01
C PRO A 30 2.23 -27.81 -14.65
N LEU A 31 1.46 -28.45 -13.76
CA LEU A 31 0.20 -27.88 -13.26
C LEU A 31 0.46 -26.59 -12.48
N VAL A 32 1.40 -26.64 -11.51
CA VAL A 32 1.78 -25.47 -10.70
C VAL A 32 2.34 -24.36 -11.57
N ASP A 33 3.20 -24.68 -12.54
CA ASP A 33 3.79 -23.70 -13.46
C ASP A 33 2.73 -23.04 -14.35
N LYS A 34 1.79 -23.82 -14.90
CA LYS A 34 0.70 -23.26 -15.72
C LYS A 34 -0.26 -22.42 -14.89
N ALA A 35 -0.65 -22.90 -13.72
CA ALA A 35 -1.51 -22.17 -12.78
C ALA A 35 -0.86 -20.85 -12.35
N SER A 36 0.39 -20.90 -11.92
CA SER A 36 1.13 -19.71 -11.47
C SER A 36 1.41 -18.76 -12.63
N GLY A 37 1.74 -19.28 -13.81
CA GLY A 37 1.91 -18.50 -15.03
C GLY A 37 0.64 -17.75 -15.43
N PHE A 38 -0.53 -18.35 -15.25
CA PHE A 38 -1.82 -17.72 -15.54
C PHE A 38 -2.07 -16.49 -14.65
N PHE A 39 -1.59 -16.47 -13.40
CA PHE A 39 -1.77 -15.32 -12.49
C PHE A 39 -0.60 -14.35 -12.46
N LYS A 40 0.49 -14.64 -13.19
CA LYS A 40 1.70 -13.82 -13.20
C LYS A 40 1.49 -12.40 -13.72
N TRP A 41 0.56 -12.21 -14.66
CA TRP A 41 0.28 -10.90 -15.25
C TRP A 41 -0.22 -9.88 -14.22
N MET A 42 -0.79 -10.31 -13.10
CA MET A 42 -1.27 -9.41 -12.05
C MET A 42 -0.14 -8.87 -11.17
N PHE A 43 1.00 -9.56 -11.15
CA PHE A 43 2.11 -9.29 -10.23
C PHE A 43 3.44 -9.12 -11.00
N PRO A 44 3.56 -8.05 -11.81
CA PRO A 44 4.74 -7.81 -12.64
C PRO A 44 5.99 -7.57 -11.77
N GLY A 45 6.89 -8.56 -11.75
CA GLY A 45 8.12 -8.53 -10.95
C GLY A 45 8.20 -9.63 -9.90
N SER A 46 7.12 -10.39 -9.67
CA SER A 46 7.19 -11.65 -8.91
C SER A 46 8.11 -12.64 -9.63
N ARG A 47 9.34 -12.80 -9.11
CA ARG A 47 10.17 -13.95 -9.47
C ARG A 47 9.58 -15.16 -8.77
N LEU A 48 8.72 -15.89 -9.48
CA LEU A 48 8.37 -17.24 -9.10
C LEU A 48 9.64 -18.09 -9.28
N GLU A 49 10.50 -18.15 -8.27
CA GLU A 49 11.63 -19.06 -8.30
C GLU A 49 11.08 -20.50 -8.28
N ARG A 50 11.52 -21.33 -9.23
CA ARG A 50 11.13 -22.76 -9.36
C ARG A 50 11.34 -23.57 -8.08
N SER A 51 12.12 -23.07 -7.12
CA SER A 51 12.33 -23.64 -5.80
C SER A 51 11.11 -23.52 -4.86
N ASN A 52 10.08 -22.78 -5.27
CA ASN A 52 8.83 -22.57 -4.54
C ASN A 52 7.79 -23.70 -4.71
N ILE A 53 8.15 -24.82 -5.34
CA ILE A 53 7.23 -25.96 -5.48
C ILE A 53 6.85 -26.44 -4.07
N ILE A 54 5.64 -26.05 -3.69
CA ILE A 54 4.90 -26.55 -2.54
C ILE A 54 4.93 -28.07 -2.67
N SER A 55 5.33 -28.79 -1.62
CA SER A 55 5.04 -30.22 -1.58
C SER A 55 3.53 -30.34 -1.78
N SER A 56 3.07 -31.12 -2.77
CA SER A 56 1.63 -31.23 -3.11
C SER A 56 0.73 -31.55 -1.91
N HIS A 57 1.33 -32.01 -0.82
CA HIS A 57 0.70 -32.31 0.46
C HIS A 57 0.29 -31.08 1.29
N GLU A 58 0.78 -29.87 0.98
CA GLU A 58 0.47 -28.65 1.75
C GLU A 58 -0.55 -27.73 1.06
N CYS A 59 -0.63 -27.72 -0.28
CA CYS A 59 -1.56 -26.85 -1.00
C CYS A 59 -2.98 -27.42 -1.02
N LYS A 60 -3.95 -26.66 -0.51
CA LYS A 60 -5.34 -27.13 -0.38
C LYS A 60 -6.12 -27.05 -1.69
N HIS A 61 -5.94 -25.97 -2.44
CA HIS A 61 -6.67 -25.65 -3.67
C HIS A 61 -6.00 -24.49 -4.43
N LEU A 62 -6.51 -24.14 -5.61
CA LEU A 62 -5.89 -23.13 -6.47
C LEU A 62 -5.77 -21.73 -5.82
N LEU A 63 -6.79 -21.30 -5.06
CA LEU A 63 -6.72 -20.03 -4.32
C LEU A 63 -5.61 -20.04 -3.24
N ASP A 64 -5.34 -21.19 -2.62
CA ASP A 64 -4.24 -21.33 -1.65
C ASP A 64 -2.89 -21.28 -2.37
N LEU A 65 -2.77 -21.90 -3.54
CA LEU A 65 -1.58 -21.77 -4.40
C LEU A 65 -1.31 -20.30 -4.76
N VAL A 66 -2.34 -19.56 -5.17
CA VAL A 66 -2.21 -18.13 -5.54
C VAL A 66 -1.82 -17.30 -4.33
N TYR A 67 -2.44 -17.54 -3.18
CA TYR A 67 -2.07 -16.90 -1.92
C TYR A 67 -0.58 -17.11 -1.61
N HIS A 68 -0.10 -18.35 -1.68
CA HIS A 68 1.30 -18.69 -1.41
C HIS A 68 2.26 -18.12 -2.45
N ASN A 69 1.87 -18.03 -3.71
CA ASN A 69 2.66 -17.39 -4.77
C ASN A 69 2.86 -15.88 -4.56
N CYS A 70 1.91 -15.21 -3.90
CA CYS A 70 2.02 -13.79 -3.56
C CYS A 70 2.96 -13.53 -2.35
N LEU A 71 3.34 -14.58 -1.61
CA LEU A 71 4.19 -14.50 -0.44
C LEU A 71 5.60 -15.02 -0.73
N LEU A 72 6.58 -14.54 0.02
CA LEU A 72 7.87 -15.21 0.15
C LEU A 72 7.76 -16.34 1.18
N ARG A 73 8.47 -17.43 0.91
CA ARG A 73 8.59 -18.56 1.84
C ARG A 73 9.33 -18.19 3.14
N SER A 74 10.09 -17.09 3.12
CA SER A 74 10.70 -16.50 4.32
C SER A 74 10.42 -15.00 4.29
N PRO A 75 9.52 -14.50 5.16
CA PRO A 75 9.41 -13.07 5.38
C PRO A 75 10.81 -12.57 5.78
N PRO A 76 11.33 -11.51 5.17
CA PRO A 76 12.53 -10.89 5.70
C PRO A 76 12.28 -10.55 7.16
N VAL A 77 13.22 -10.92 8.02
CA VAL A 77 13.14 -10.69 9.46
C VAL A 77 12.92 -9.20 9.65
N LEU A 78 11.68 -8.81 9.93
CA LEU A 78 11.39 -7.48 10.45
C LEU A 78 12.19 -7.38 11.76
N PRO A 79 12.98 -6.31 11.97
CA PRO A 79 13.72 -6.14 13.21
C PRO A 79 12.79 -6.40 14.40
N ARG A 80 13.21 -7.28 15.31
CA ARG A 80 12.47 -7.57 16.55
C ARG A 80 12.15 -6.27 17.27
N GLU A 81 10.91 -6.20 17.75
CA GLU A 81 10.39 -5.31 18.80
C GLU A 81 11.30 -4.12 19.12
N SER A 82 11.08 -2.99 18.43
CA SER A 82 11.34 -1.71 19.06
C SER A 82 10.26 -1.52 20.13
N GLU A 83 10.68 -1.22 21.36
CA GLU A 83 9.83 -0.75 22.45
C GLU A 83 9.17 0.60 22.05
N ALA A 84 8.11 0.58 21.25
CA ALA A 84 7.46 1.79 20.77
C ALA A 84 6.01 1.85 21.23
N LYS A 85 5.83 2.05 22.55
CA LYS A 85 4.53 2.12 23.23
C LYS A 85 3.69 3.38 22.93
N ASN A 86 4.01 4.20 21.93
CA ASN A 86 3.40 5.53 21.76
C ASN A 86 3.14 5.94 20.30
N ILE A 87 2.58 5.06 19.49
CA ILE A 87 2.02 5.43 18.18
C ILE A 87 0.59 5.93 18.39
N LYS A 88 0.33 7.21 18.15
CA LYS A 88 -1.00 7.81 18.39
C LYS A 88 -2.01 7.49 17.27
N SER A 89 -1.54 7.23 16.05
CA SER A 89 -2.39 6.98 14.88
C SER A 89 -2.46 5.49 14.55
N GLU A 90 -3.67 4.98 14.28
CA GLU A 90 -3.86 3.62 13.77
C GLU A 90 -3.53 3.53 12.27
N PHE A 91 -3.50 4.66 11.56
CA PHE A 91 -3.36 4.73 10.12
C PHE A 91 -2.38 5.80 9.68
N ILE A 92 -1.81 5.64 8.49
CA ILE A 92 -0.99 6.66 7.82
C ILE A 92 -1.86 7.57 6.95
N ARG A 93 -1.28 8.70 6.54
CA ARG A 93 -1.89 9.67 5.62
C ARG A 93 -1.93 9.17 4.18
N SER A 94 -2.71 9.84 3.33
CA SER A 94 -2.83 9.48 1.90
C SER A 94 -1.52 9.69 1.13
N ALA A 95 -1.40 9.13 -0.08
CA ALA A 95 -0.21 9.28 -0.91
C ALA A 95 0.11 10.75 -1.21
N LYS A 96 -0.92 11.57 -1.48
CA LYS A 96 -0.81 13.02 -1.64
C LYS A 96 -0.26 13.69 -0.39
N GLU A 97 -0.90 13.47 0.76
CA GLU A 97 -0.50 14.09 2.02
C GLU A 97 0.92 13.68 2.45
N LEU A 98 1.30 12.42 2.21
CA LEU A 98 2.65 11.93 2.48
C LEU A 98 3.67 12.58 1.52
N LYS A 99 3.32 12.75 0.25
CA LYS A 99 4.15 13.48 -0.72
C LYS A 99 4.35 14.93 -0.32
N GLU A 100 3.30 15.60 0.17
CA GLU A 100 3.38 16.96 0.74
C GLU A 100 4.26 17.02 2.01
N ALA A 101 4.32 15.92 2.76
CA ALA A 101 5.24 15.74 3.90
C ALA A 101 6.68 15.36 3.49
N ASP A 102 7.02 15.50 2.20
CA ASP A 102 8.33 15.16 1.60
C ASP A 102 8.71 13.68 1.74
N ILE A 103 7.71 12.80 1.74
CA ILE A 103 7.89 11.35 1.54
C ILE A 103 7.83 11.05 0.05
N LYS A 104 8.84 10.34 -0.44
CA LYS A 104 8.92 9.91 -1.84
C LYS A 104 8.30 8.53 -2.00
N PHE A 105 7.73 8.27 -3.16
CA PHE A 105 7.23 6.95 -3.55
C PHE A 105 8.09 6.37 -4.65
N GLY A 106 8.23 5.05 -4.66
CA GLY A 106 8.81 4.36 -5.80
C GLY A 106 8.50 2.87 -5.82
N LYS A 107 8.62 2.29 -7.00
CA LYS A 107 8.51 0.86 -7.22
C LYS A 107 9.62 0.10 -6.49
N GLN A 108 9.27 -0.99 -5.83
CA GLN A 108 10.23 -1.97 -5.32
C GLN A 108 10.67 -2.90 -6.46
N GLU A 109 11.95 -2.84 -6.84
CA GLU A 109 12.47 -3.52 -8.04
C GLU A 109 12.90 -4.99 -7.82
N GLU A 110 13.13 -5.45 -6.58
CA GLU A 110 13.71 -6.78 -6.31
C GLU A 110 12.96 -7.62 -5.25
N SER A 111 12.76 -8.91 -5.60
CA SER A 111 12.69 -10.14 -4.77
C SER A 111 11.86 -10.21 -3.48
N TYR A 112 10.81 -9.40 -3.34
CA TYR A 112 9.84 -9.59 -2.27
C TYR A 112 8.43 -9.82 -2.81
N GLY A 113 7.72 -10.78 -2.23
CA GLY A 113 6.32 -11.06 -2.54
C GLY A 113 5.47 -9.79 -2.39
N LEU A 114 4.37 -9.69 -3.15
CA LEU A 114 3.54 -8.47 -3.25
C LEU A 114 3.24 -7.87 -1.87
N PHE A 115 2.82 -8.72 -0.92
CA PHE A 115 2.40 -8.33 0.42
C PHE A 115 3.54 -8.23 1.44
N GLN A 116 4.77 -8.57 1.06
CA GLN A 116 5.92 -8.58 1.98
C GLN A 116 7.04 -7.65 1.53
N GLY A 117 6.89 -7.02 0.37
CA GLY A 117 7.89 -6.14 -0.23
C GLY A 117 7.78 -4.66 0.12
N VAL A 118 6.79 -4.25 0.90
CA VAL A 118 6.66 -2.84 1.29
C VAL A 118 7.74 -2.46 2.28
N ARG A 119 8.44 -1.36 2.00
CA ARG A 119 9.52 -0.82 2.84
C ARG A 119 9.43 0.68 2.95
N PHE A 120 9.92 1.20 4.07
CA PHE A 120 10.16 2.63 4.24
C PHE A 120 11.57 2.87 4.75
N GLU A 121 12.38 3.52 3.92
CA GLU A 121 13.80 3.75 4.10
C GLU A 121 14.14 5.16 3.63
N GLU A 122 14.88 5.93 4.44
CA GLU A 122 15.40 7.26 4.07
C GLU A 122 14.36 8.26 3.53
N GLY A 123 13.11 8.19 4.01
CA GLY A 123 12.03 9.07 3.54
C GLY A 123 11.39 8.61 2.21
N MET A 124 11.69 7.40 1.76
CA MET A 124 11.11 6.79 0.57
C MET A 124 10.28 5.56 0.94
N MET A 125 9.01 5.56 0.55
CA MET A 125 8.13 4.40 0.58
C MET A 125 8.26 3.61 -0.71
N LYS A 126 8.76 2.37 -0.59
CA LYS A 126 8.91 1.44 -1.71
C LYS A 126 7.82 0.38 -1.64
N ILE A 127 7.06 0.23 -2.72
CA ILE A 127 5.94 -0.72 -2.81
C ILE A 127 6.10 -1.56 -4.08
N PRO A 128 5.92 -2.90 -4.01
CA PRO A 128 5.91 -3.73 -5.22
C PRO A 128 4.80 -3.30 -6.18
N CYS A 129 5.06 -3.42 -7.49
CA CYS A 129 4.07 -3.05 -8.50
C CYS A 129 2.87 -4.00 -8.48
N LEU A 130 1.68 -3.43 -8.56
CA LEU A 130 0.41 -4.13 -8.72
C LEU A 130 -0.29 -3.69 -10.01
N THR A 131 -0.64 -4.65 -10.85
CA THR A 131 -1.49 -4.40 -12.01
C THR A 131 -2.96 -4.51 -11.61
N VAL A 132 -3.72 -3.44 -11.80
CA VAL A 132 -5.13 -3.35 -11.45
C VAL A 132 -5.98 -3.51 -12.70
N VAL A 133 -6.81 -4.53 -12.75
CA VAL A 133 -7.75 -4.81 -13.85
C VAL A 133 -9.13 -5.20 -13.30
N ASP A 134 -10.07 -5.49 -14.20
CA ASP A 134 -11.45 -5.87 -13.90
C ASP A 134 -11.61 -7.03 -12.89
N THR A 135 -10.69 -8.00 -12.91
CA THR A 135 -10.71 -9.16 -11.99
C THR A 135 -10.05 -8.92 -10.63
N THR A 136 -9.35 -7.80 -10.44
CA THR A 136 -8.55 -7.51 -9.23
C THR A 136 -9.41 -7.47 -7.97
N GLU A 137 -10.56 -6.79 -8.00
CA GLU A 137 -11.44 -6.68 -6.83
C GLU A 137 -11.95 -8.06 -6.38
N SER A 138 -12.47 -8.85 -7.31
CA SER A 138 -12.99 -10.18 -7.02
C SER A 138 -11.90 -11.08 -6.44
N LEU A 139 -10.67 -11.03 -6.98
CA LEU A 139 -9.58 -11.82 -6.44
C LEU A 139 -9.24 -11.42 -4.99
N PHE A 140 -9.06 -10.13 -4.73
CA PHE A 140 -8.68 -9.67 -3.40
C PHE A 140 -9.76 -10.00 -2.36
N ARG A 141 -11.05 -9.86 -2.69
CA ARG A 141 -12.14 -10.28 -1.79
C ARG A 141 -12.05 -11.76 -1.42
N ASN A 142 -11.74 -12.63 -2.39
CA ASN A 142 -11.60 -14.05 -2.13
C ASN A 142 -10.33 -14.39 -1.35
N LEU A 143 -9.22 -13.69 -1.60
CA LEU A 143 -8.00 -13.85 -0.81
C LEU A 143 -8.20 -13.37 0.64
N ILE A 144 -8.88 -12.25 0.86
CA ILE A 144 -9.23 -11.75 2.20
C ILE A 144 -10.13 -12.75 2.93
N ALA A 145 -11.21 -13.20 2.29
CA ALA A 145 -12.12 -14.19 2.88
C ALA A 145 -11.37 -15.49 3.23
N TYR A 146 -10.53 -15.96 2.31
CA TYR A 146 -9.69 -17.13 2.53
C TYR A 146 -8.74 -16.97 3.73
N GLU A 147 -8.10 -15.81 3.86
CA GLU A 147 -7.17 -15.49 4.93
C GLU A 147 -7.89 -15.43 6.30
N GLN A 148 -9.04 -14.77 6.36
CA GLN A 148 -9.87 -14.64 7.57
C GLN A 148 -10.47 -15.99 8.01
N CYS A 149 -10.86 -16.86 7.08
CA CYS A 149 -11.36 -18.19 7.40
C CYS A 149 -10.26 -19.18 7.81
N SER A 150 -8.99 -18.93 7.45
CA SER A 150 -7.90 -19.89 7.63
C SER A 150 -7.16 -19.79 8.98
N GLN A 151 -7.62 -18.95 9.92
CA GLN A 151 -6.99 -18.74 11.24
C GLN A 151 -5.47 -18.53 11.17
N ARG A 152 -4.99 -17.67 10.25
CA ARG A 152 -3.55 -17.42 10.06
C ARG A 152 -3.00 -16.45 11.11
N GLN A 153 -1.70 -16.56 11.39
CA GLN A 153 -1.00 -15.70 12.35
C GLN A 153 -0.94 -14.24 11.89
N HIS A 154 -0.71 -14.02 10.59
CA HIS A 154 -0.69 -12.71 9.95
C HIS A 154 -1.67 -12.68 8.79
N LEU A 155 -2.35 -11.55 8.63
CA LEU A 155 -3.30 -11.32 7.55
C LEU A 155 -2.65 -10.47 6.45
N TYR A 156 -1.62 -11.00 5.77
CA TYR A 156 -0.81 -10.27 4.78
C TYR A 156 -1.62 -9.59 3.67
N VAL A 157 -2.65 -10.27 3.15
CA VAL A 157 -3.49 -9.70 2.07
C VAL A 157 -4.33 -8.57 2.64
N THR A 158 -4.98 -8.84 3.77
CA THR A 158 -5.85 -7.90 4.48
C THR A 158 -5.08 -6.65 4.87
N ASP A 159 -3.90 -6.81 5.48
CA ASP A 159 -3.04 -5.72 5.91
C ASP A 159 -2.52 -4.90 4.72
N TYR A 160 -2.29 -5.54 3.56
CA TYR A 160 -1.88 -4.85 2.34
C TYR A 160 -3.01 -4.00 1.78
N ILE A 161 -4.24 -4.54 1.77
CA ILE A 161 -5.42 -3.77 1.37
C ILE A 161 -5.64 -2.59 2.31
N THR A 162 -5.50 -2.76 3.62
CA THR A 162 -5.56 -1.66 4.59
C THR A 162 -4.50 -0.59 4.33
N LEU A 163 -3.26 -0.97 4.01
CA LEU A 163 -2.21 -0.04 3.60
C LEU A 163 -2.61 0.74 2.33
N MET A 164 -3.10 0.05 1.30
CA MET A 164 -3.46 0.66 0.03
C MET A 164 -4.68 1.58 0.16
N ASP A 165 -5.66 1.20 0.98
CA ASP A 165 -6.83 2.02 1.35
C ASP A 165 -6.40 3.31 2.05
N CYS A 166 -5.44 3.25 2.98
CA CYS A 166 -4.88 4.46 3.59
C CYS A 166 -4.21 5.39 2.56
N LEU A 167 -3.50 4.82 1.59
CA LEU A 167 -2.76 5.57 0.59
C LEU A 167 -3.66 6.17 -0.49
N ILE A 168 -4.81 5.57 -0.78
CA ILE A 168 -5.66 5.89 -1.94
C ILE A 168 -7.02 6.40 -1.46
N ASN A 169 -7.14 7.71 -1.24
CA ASN A 169 -8.41 8.33 -0.91
C ASN A 169 -9.06 9.04 -2.11
N THR A 170 -8.25 9.40 -3.11
CA THR A 170 -8.66 10.19 -4.28
C THR A 170 -7.97 9.72 -5.57
N GLN A 171 -8.48 10.15 -6.73
CA GLN A 171 -7.83 9.94 -8.04
C GLN A 171 -6.39 10.49 -8.08
N GLU A 172 -6.13 11.60 -7.38
CA GLU A 172 -4.81 12.21 -7.32
C GLU A 172 -3.79 11.29 -6.60
N ASP A 173 -4.22 10.58 -5.56
CA ASP A 173 -3.40 9.57 -4.89
C ASP A 173 -3.05 8.42 -5.84
N VAL A 174 -4.04 7.95 -6.61
CA VAL A 174 -3.83 6.92 -7.64
C VAL A 174 -2.78 7.38 -8.66
N GLN A 175 -2.90 8.61 -9.17
CA GLN A 175 -1.94 9.17 -10.13
C GLN A 175 -0.53 9.25 -9.58
N ILE A 176 -0.36 9.61 -8.30
CA ILE A 176 0.95 9.62 -7.64
C ILE A 176 1.57 8.22 -7.67
N LEU A 177 0.81 7.20 -7.28
CA LEU A 177 1.28 5.83 -7.22
C LEU A 177 1.56 5.25 -8.63
N GLN A 178 0.75 5.60 -9.63
CA GLN A 178 1.00 5.23 -11.02
C GLN A 178 2.28 5.86 -11.57
N ASN A 179 2.48 7.16 -11.36
CA ASN A 179 3.67 7.86 -11.82
C ASN A 179 4.96 7.32 -11.17
N CYS A 180 4.84 6.73 -9.98
CA CYS A 180 5.93 6.05 -9.28
C CYS A 180 6.10 4.57 -9.65
N GLY A 181 5.30 4.05 -10.59
CA GLY A 181 5.35 2.67 -11.06
C GLY A 181 4.87 1.63 -10.04
N ILE A 182 4.09 2.06 -9.03
CA ILE A 182 3.53 1.20 -7.98
C ILE A 182 2.20 0.60 -8.44
N ILE A 183 1.39 1.38 -9.16
CA ILE A 183 0.13 0.92 -9.75
C ILE A 183 0.28 0.94 -11.27
N GLU A 184 -0.04 -0.19 -11.90
CA GLU A 184 -0.30 -0.25 -13.34
C GLU A 184 -1.81 -0.31 -13.55
N ASN A 185 -2.40 0.79 -14.01
CA ASN A 185 -3.85 0.92 -14.19
C ASN A 185 -4.29 0.30 -15.52
N GLY A 186 -4.76 -0.94 -15.47
CA GLY A 186 -5.40 -1.63 -16.59
C GLY A 186 -6.92 -1.41 -16.66
N LEU A 187 -7.53 -0.68 -15.72
CA LEU A 187 -8.94 -0.25 -15.81
C LEU A 187 -9.12 0.96 -16.74
N GLY A 188 -8.07 1.77 -16.90
CA GLY A 188 -8.07 2.96 -17.76
C GLY A 188 -8.75 4.19 -17.15
N ASP A 189 -9.19 4.11 -15.89
CA ASP A 189 -9.80 5.21 -15.14
C ASP A 189 -9.29 5.20 -13.70
N ASP A 190 -8.76 6.33 -13.24
CA ASP A 190 -8.19 6.48 -11.90
C ASP A 190 -9.28 6.46 -10.81
N GLU A 191 -10.49 6.93 -11.13
CA GLU A 191 -11.63 6.88 -10.20
C GLU A 191 -12.05 5.43 -9.94
N MET A 192 -12.05 4.59 -10.98
CA MET A 192 -12.35 3.17 -10.84
C MET A 192 -11.32 2.45 -9.95
N VAL A 193 -10.03 2.80 -10.05
CA VAL A 193 -9.00 2.28 -9.15
C VAL A 193 -9.22 2.76 -7.72
N CYS A 194 -9.54 4.04 -7.53
CA CYS A 194 -9.83 4.60 -6.20
C CYS A 194 -11.03 3.90 -5.54
N MET A 195 -12.15 3.78 -6.26
CA MET A 195 -13.34 3.08 -5.79
C MET A 195 -13.06 1.60 -5.48
N LEU A 196 -12.23 0.93 -6.28
CA LEU A 196 -11.86 -0.46 -6.04
C LEU A 196 -11.19 -0.65 -4.68
N PHE A 197 -10.21 0.17 -4.32
CA PHE A 197 -9.52 0.04 -3.02
C PHE A 197 -10.43 0.41 -1.84
N ASN A 198 -11.20 1.50 -1.96
CA ASN A 198 -12.19 1.89 -0.94
C ASN A 198 -13.23 0.78 -0.69
N ASN A 199 -13.69 0.13 -1.78
CA ASN A 199 -14.63 -0.98 -1.70
C ASN A 199 -14.00 -2.25 -1.10
N LEU A 200 -12.70 -2.48 -1.34
CA LEU A 200 -11.96 -3.59 -0.74
C LEU A 200 -11.75 -3.40 0.76
N GLY A 201 -11.64 -2.17 1.26
CA GLY A 201 -11.59 -1.88 2.71
C GLY A 201 -12.94 -2.09 3.43
N THR A 202 -14.05 -2.14 2.69
CA THR A 202 -15.39 -2.30 3.27
C THR A 202 -15.65 -3.75 3.70
N ASN A 203 -16.18 -3.95 4.92
CA ASN A 203 -16.50 -5.25 5.53
C ASN A 203 -15.30 -6.17 5.76
N VAL A 204 -14.10 -5.60 5.95
CA VAL A 204 -12.89 -6.36 6.25
C VAL A 204 -12.56 -6.25 7.73
N MET A 205 -12.33 -7.39 8.39
CA MET A 205 -11.78 -7.42 9.74
C MET A 205 -10.31 -7.00 9.69
N ILE A 206 -10.02 -5.79 10.16
CA ILE A 206 -8.67 -5.25 10.26
C ILE A 206 -7.90 -6.00 11.36
N SER A 207 -6.64 -6.31 11.12
CA SER A 207 -5.76 -6.90 12.12
C SER A 207 -5.65 -6.01 13.36
N ASP A 208 -5.61 -6.61 14.54
CA ASP A 208 -5.21 -5.88 15.76
C ASP A 208 -3.84 -5.22 15.54
N ARG A 209 -3.61 -4.09 16.20
CA ARG A 209 -2.35 -3.33 16.08
C ARG A 209 -1.10 -4.20 16.27
N ASP A 210 -1.12 -5.13 17.21
CA ASP A 210 0.01 -6.02 17.51
C ASP A 210 0.23 -7.11 16.44
N ARG A 211 -0.76 -7.34 15.58
CA ARG A 211 -0.73 -8.34 14.50
C ARG A 211 -0.61 -7.74 13.11
N PHE A 212 -0.83 -6.44 12.97
CA PHE A 212 -0.74 -5.70 11.71
C PHE A 212 0.69 -5.72 11.16
N TYR A 213 0.84 -6.32 9.97
CA TYR A 213 2.14 -6.61 9.39
C TYR A 213 2.96 -5.35 9.07
N TYR A 214 2.31 -4.23 8.72
CA TYR A 214 2.99 -2.97 8.38
C TYR A 214 3.13 -1.99 9.55
N ALA A 215 2.88 -2.42 10.79
CA ALA A 215 2.97 -1.55 11.97
C ALA A 215 4.32 -0.80 12.06
N GLN A 216 5.43 -1.50 11.79
CA GLN A 216 6.76 -0.86 11.78
C GLN A 216 6.95 0.13 10.62
N VAL A 217 6.32 -0.11 9.47
CA VAL A 217 6.39 0.84 8.35
C VAL A 217 5.65 2.13 8.73
N PHE A 218 4.46 1.99 9.32
CA PHE A 218 3.65 3.12 9.78
C PHE A 218 4.40 3.93 10.85
N GLU A 219 5.03 3.25 11.81
CA GLU A 219 5.83 3.88 12.85
C GLU A 219 6.97 4.71 12.26
N ARG A 220 7.75 4.15 11.32
CA ARG A 220 8.87 4.87 10.70
C ARG A 220 8.38 6.08 9.89
N VAL A 221 7.24 5.97 9.22
CA VAL A 221 6.61 7.08 8.50
C VAL A 221 6.21 8.20 9.47
N GLU A 222 5.54 7.86 10.57
CA GLU A 222 5.14 8.83 11.59
C GLU A 222 6.36 9.51 12.22
N MET A 223 7.39 8.74 12.60
CA MET A 223 8.64 9.27 13.14
C MET A 223 9.35 10.20 12.16
N HIS A 224 9.38 9.85 10.87
CA HIS A 224 9.99 10.69 9.84
C HIS A 224 9.25 12.03 9.71
N CYS A 225 7.92 11.99 9.63
CA CYS A 225 7.09 13.18 9.56
C CYS A 225 7.29 14.06 10.81
N ALA A 226 7.19 13.47 12.01
CA ALA A 226 7.34 14.18 13.27
C ALA A 226 8.72 14.83 13.40
N ARG A 227 9.79 14.13 13.03
CA ARG A 227 11.16 14.67 13.04
C ARG A 227 11.29 15.87 12.12
N ARG A 228 10.72 15.83 10.90
CA ARG A 228 10.80 16.97 9.96
C ARG A 228 9.96 18.15 10.41
N CYS A 229 8.74 17.91 10.90
CA CYS A 229 7.92 18.95 11.51
C CYS A 229 8.69 19.64 12.64
N ASN A 230 9.34 18.88 13.52
CA ASN A 230 10.15 19.43 14.61
C ASN A 230 11.34 20.25 14.10
N VAL A 231 12.05 19.79 13.06
CA VAL A 231 13.16 20.54 12.46
C VAL A 231 12.66 21.84 11.81
N TRP A 232 11.54 21.81 11.09
CA TRP A 232 10.98 22.98 10.44
C TRP A 232 10.47 23.99 11.47
N MET A 233 9.77 23.54 12.50
CA MET A 233 9.34 24.38 13.63
C MET A 233 10.53 24.98 14.38
N ALA A 234 11.63 24.23 14.57
CA ALA A 234 12.85 24.75 15.19
C ALA A 234 13.55 25.81 14.33
N LYS A 235 13.61 25.62 13.00
CA LYS A 235 14.13 26.62 12.05
C LYS A 235 13.27 27.87 12.05
N LEU A 236 11.96 27.72 11.91
CA LEU A 236 11.01 28.82 11.92
C LEU A 236 11.11 29.62 13.24
N ARG A 237 11.21 28.93 14.38
CA ARG A 237 11.45 29.57 15.67
C ARG A 237 12.79 30.31 15.72
N ARG A 238 13.87 29.73 15.21
CA ARG A 238 15.20 30.37 15.19
C ARG A 238 15.21 31.62 14.30
N ASP A 239 14.67 31.51 13.09
CA ASP A 239 14.83 32.53 12.05
C ASP A 239 13.82 33.68 12.21
N TYR A 240 12.60 33.40 12.70
CA TYR A 240 11.52 34.39 12.81
C TYR A 240 11.12 34.76 14.24
N PHE A 241 11.26 33.86 15.22
CA PHE A 241 10.77 34.11 16.58
C PHE A 241 11.86 34.38 17.61
N ASN A 242 13.13 34.11 17.31
CA ASN A 242 14.25 34.40 18.21
C ASN A 242 15.00 35.70 17.88
N SER A 243 14.76 36.31 16.72
CA SER A 243 15.29 37.64 16.39
C SER A 243 14.22 38.71 16.65
N PRO A 244 14.42 39.61 17.65
CA PRO A 244 13.47 40.67 17.97
C PRO A 244 13.08 41.52 16.75
N TRP A 245 14.06 41.76 15.87
CA TRP A 245 13.88 42.56 14.66
C TRP A 245 13.03 41.88 13.59
N SER A 246 13.09 40.55 13.48
CA SER A 246 12.27 39.81 12.51
C SER A 246 10.79 39.81 12.89
N LEU A 247 10.49 39.68 14.19
CA LEU A 247 9.14 39.78 14.72
C LEU A 247 8.56 41.18 14.49
N ILE A 248 9.34 42.23 14.80
CA ILE A 248 8.97 43.63 14.56
C ILE A 248 8.70 43.86 13.07
N SER A 249 9.56 43.34 12.19
CA SER A 249 9.41 43.47 10.73
C SER A 249 8.16 42.75 10.22
N PHE A 250 7.86 41.56 10.73
CA PHE A 250 6.64 40.81 10.39
C PHE A 250 5.37 41.56 10.83
N ILE A 251 5.34 42.10 12.05
CA ILE A 251 4.22 42.90 12.56
C ILE A 251 4.06 44.19 11.75
N ALA A 252 5.16 44.87 11.41
CA ALA A 252 5.13 46.07 10.58
C ALA A 252 4.57 45.78 9.18
N ALA A 253 5.02 44.69 8.54
CA ALA A 253 4.52 44.27 7.23
C ALA A 253 3.02 43.95 7.27
N LEU A 254 2.56 43.19 8.28
CA LEU A 254 1.15 42.86 8.48
C LEU A 254 0.29 44.12 8.69
N SER A 255 0.80 45.08 9.47
CA SER A 255 0.12 46.35 9.74
C SER A 255 -0.01 47.20 8.47
N LEU A 256 1.05 47.29 7.66
CA LEU A 256 1.02 47.99 6.37
C LEU A 256 0.03 47.35 5.39
N LEU A 257 -0.06 46.01 5.38
CA LEU A 257 -1.00 45.26 4.54
C LEU A 257 -2.47 45.54 4.93
N LEU A 258 -2.75 45.56 6.24
CA LEU A 258 -4.06 45.95 6.78
C LEU A 258 -4.43 47.41 6.43
N LEU A 259 -3.48 48.33 6.58
CA LEU A 259 -3.69 49.74 6.23
C LEU A 259 -3.95 49.93 4.74
N THR A 260 -3.17 49.27 3.87
CA THR A 260 -3.38 49.34 2.42
C THR A 260 -4.70 48.71 2.01
N PHE A 261 -5.12 47.61 2.63
CA PHE A 261 -6.44 47.03 2.40
C PHE A 261 -7.57 47.99 2.79
N LEU A 262 -7.50 48.60 3.98
CA LEU A 262 -8.47 49.61 4.43
C LEU A 262 -8.49 50.83 3.51
N GLN A 263 -7.33 51.34 3.11
CA GLN A 263 -7.21 52.45 2.17
C GLN A 263 -7.87 52.11 0.83
N THR A 264 -7.65 50.89 0.32
CA THR A 264 -8.26 50.41 -0.93
C THR A 264 -9.78 50.33 -0.80
N LEU A 265 -10.29 49.77 0.31
CA LEU A 265 -11.74 49.73 0.60
C LEU A 265 -12.36 51.13 0.65
N PHE A 266 -11.74 52.07 1.35
CA PHE A 266 -12.25 53.45 1.42
C PHE A 266 -12.21 54.14 0.05
N THR A 267 -11.17 53.91 -0.74
CA THR A 267 -11.05 54.48 -2.10
C THR A 267 -12.11 53.93 -3.04
N VAL A 268 -12.39 52.62 -2.97
CA VAL A 268 -13.47 51.99 -3.75
C VAL A 268 -14.82 52.51 -3.30
N MET A 269 -15.09 52.58 -1.99
CA MET A 269 -16.36 53.12 -1.48
C MET A 269 -16.57 54.60 -1.84
N SER A 270 -15.51 55.42 -1.90
CA SER A 270 -15.62 56.82 -2.33
C SER A 270 -15.82 56.98 -3.84
N TYR A 271 -15.50 55.95 -4.63
CA TYR A 271 -15.71 55.97 -6.08
C TYR A 271 -17.15 55.62 -6.49
N TYR A 272 -17.87 54.88 -5.64
CA TYR A 272 -19.27 54.48 -5.86
C TYR A 272 -20.30 55.39 -5.16
N LYS A 273 -19.86 56.54 -4.64
CA LYS A 273 -20.69 57.56 -4.01
C LYS A 273 -20.70 58.82 -4.85
#